data_AF-A0A7C7L8C6-F1
#
_entry.id   AF-A0A7C7L8C6-F1
#
_cell.length_a   1.000
_cell.length_b   1.000
_cell.length_c   1.000
_cell.angle_alpha   90.00
_cell.angle_beta   90.00
_cell.angle_gamma   90.00
#
_symmetry.space_group_name_H-M   'P 1'
#
loop_
_entity.id
_entity.type
_entity.pdbx_description
1 polymer ?
#
loop_
_entity_poly.entity_id
_entity_poly.type
_entity_poly.pdbx_seq_one_letter_code
_entity_poly.pdbx_strand_id
1 'polypeptide(L)'
;MLDYNFDGKCAFVRVDFNVPLKDGVIGDDTRIRAAIPTIQHILDNGGAVICASHLGRPKGQVVEELRMAPVAEHLQSLLGDKHPVLCAQSVCGDDAAAAAEALEAGEVLLLENLRFEAGETANDPQLAAKLAAMADVFVQDAFGTCHRAHASTAGVPAL
;
A
#
# COMPACT_ATOMS: atom_id res chain seq x y z
N MET A 1 9.60 -5.46 -13.42
CA MET A 1 9.38 -4.04 -13.09
C MET A 1 9.99 -3.14 -14.15
N LEU A 2 11.32 -3.17 -14.36
CA LEU A 2 12.01 -2.30 -15.33
C LEU A 2 11.52 -2.44 -16.79
N ASP A 3 10.98 -3.59 -17.16
CA ASP A 3 10.49 -3.87 -18.53
C ASP A 3 8.96 -3.71 -18.69
N TYR A 4 8.26 -3.31 -17.62
CA TYR A 4 6.80 -3.11 -17.67
C TYR A 4 6.48 -1.65 -18.02
N ASN A 5 5.50 -1.43 -18.90
CA ASN A 5 5.03 -0.08 -19.22
C ASN A 5 3.99 0.39 -18.20
N PHE A 6 4.36 1.34 -17.35
CA PHE A 6 3.49 1.93 -16.33
C PHE A 6 2.65 3.11 -16.83
N ASP A 7 2.85 3.59 -18.06
CA ASP A 7 2.14 4.76 -18.58
C ASP A 7 0.62 4.54 -18.59
N GLY A 8 -0.10 5.39 -17.84
CA GLY A 8 -1.55 5.28 -17.66
C GLY A 8 -2.01 4.05 -16.89
N LYS A 9 -1.12 3.40 -16.12
CA LYS A 9 -1.42 2.22 -15.30
C LYS A 9 -1.39 2.55 -13.81
N CYS A 10 -2.32 1.95 -13.08
CA CYS A 10 -2.32 1.96 -11.63
C CYS A 10 -1.71 0.66 -11.08
N ALA A 11 -0.64 0.79 -10.28
CA ALA A 11 0.06 -0.35 -9.70
C ALA A 11 -0.31 -0.55 -8.23
N PHE A 12 -0.78 -1.75 -7.87
CA PHE A 12 -0.86 -2.19 -6.48
C PHE A 12 0.53 -2.63 -6.02
N VAL A 13 1.13 -1.86 -5.13
CA VAL A 13 2.48 -2.12 -4.61
C VAL A 13 2.39 -2.58 -3.17
N ARG A 14 2.68 -3.86 -2.94
CA ARG A 14 2.79 -4.41 -1.59
C ARG A 14 4.16 -4.05 -1.01
N VAL A 15 4.18 -3.15 -0.04
CA VAL A 15 5.40 -2.59 0.58
C VAL A 15 5.52 -2.95 2.06
N ASP A 16 6.71 -2.95 2.66
CA ASP A 16 6.89 -3.18 4.10
C ASP A 16 6.99 -1.86 4.88
N PHE A 17 5.86 -1.24 5.20
CA PHE A 17 5.81 -0.07 6.09
C PHE A 17 5.54 -0.43 7.56
N ASN A 18 5.84 -1.67 7.97
CA ASN A 18 5.74 -2.04 9.37
C ASN A 18 6.93 -1.47 10.16
N VAL A 19 6.82 -0.19 10.52
CA VAL A 19 7.83 0.59 11.24
C VAL A 19 7.50 0.71 12.73
N PRO A 20 8.48 0.98 13.61
CA PRO A 20 8.20 1.37 14.98
C PRO A 20 7.43 2.70 14.98
N LEU A 21 6.18 2.66 15.43
CA LEU A 21 5.32 3.83 15.58
C LEU A 21 4.94 3.98 17.05
N LYS A 22 5.13 5.18 17.60
CA LYS A 22 4.71 5.52 18.96
C LYS A 22 4.16 6.94 18.99
N ASP A 23 2.93 7.10 19.49
CA ASP A 23 2.26 8.40 19.58
C ASP A 23 2.25 9.17 18.25
N GLY A 24 2.07 8.45 17.13
CA GLY A 24 2.12 9.01 15.77
C GLY A 24 3.53 9.32 15.24
N VAL A 25 4.58 9.11 16.03
CA VAL A 25 5.97 9.38 15.64
C VAL A 25 6.66 8.11 15.17
N ILE A 26 7.23 8.15 13.97
CA ILE A 26 8.03 7.07 13.40
C ILE A 26 9.42 7.08 14.02
N GLY A 27 9.84 5.94 14.60
CA GLY A 27 11.16 5.80 15.21
C GLY A 27 12.25 5.47 14.19
N ASP A 28 12.01 4.48 13.33
CA ASP A 28 12.93 4.06 12.27
C ASP A 28 12.14 3.90 10.95
N ASP A 29 12.45 4.77 9.98
CA ASP A 29 11.80 4.84 8.68
C ASP A 29 12.58 4.11 7.58
N THR A 30 13.62 3.34 7.92
CA THR A 30 14.47 2.60 6.96
C THR A 30 13.64 1.81 5.95
N ARG A 31 12.55 1.19 6.42
CA ARG A 31 11.68 0.39 5.54
C ARG A 31 10.84 1.23 4.59
N ILE A 32 10.44 2.44 5.00
CA ILE A 32 9.72 3.37 4.11
C ILE A 32 10.68 3.84 3.03
N ARG A 33 11.88 4.28 3.42
CA ARG A 33 12.94 4.72 2.50
C ARG A 33 13.35 3.64 1.51
N ALA A 34 13.34 2.36 1.93
CA ALA A 34 13.65 1.23 1.06
C ALA A 34 12.66 1.05 -0.10
N ALA A 35 11.39 1.44 0.05
CA ALA A 35 10.37 1.33 -1.00
C ALA A 35 10.34 2.54 -1.95
N ILE A 36 10.98 3.66 -1.59
CA ILE A 36 10.96 4.90 -2.39
C ILE A 36 11.45 4.65 -3.82
N PRO A 37 12.57 3.94 -4.09
CA PRO A 37 13.01 3.69 -5.46
C PRO A 37 11.95 2.97 -6.32
N THR A 38 11.23 2.02 -5.74
CA THR A 38 10.15 1.29 -6.41
C THR A 38 9.00 2.23 -6.75
N ILE A 39 8.53 3.00 -5.75
CA ILE A 39 7.43 3.95 -5.92
C ILE A 39 7.79 4.98 -6.99
N GLN A 40 8.95 5.63 -6.85
CA GLN A 40 9.41 6.67 -7.77
C GLN A 40 9.54 6.16 -9.21
N HIS A 41 10.03 4.94 -9.39
CA HIS A 41 10.13 4.34 -10.72
C HIS A 41 8.77 4.24 -11.42
N ILE A 42 7.72 3.84 -10.71
CA ILE A 42 6.37 3.72 -11.30
C ILE A 42 5.85 5.11 -11.67
N LEU A 43 5.96 6.07 -10.74
CA LEU A 43 5.45 7.43 -10.91
C LEU A 43 6.18 8.17 -12.05
N ASP A 44 7.51 8.06 -12.11
CA ASP A 44 8.32 8.71 -13.15
C ASP A 44 8.09 8.11 -14.55
N ASN A 45 7.50 6.92 -14.63
CA ASN A 45 7.12 6.26 -15.89
C ASN A 45 5.61 6.36 -16.20
N GLY A 46 4.93 7.39 -15.65
CA GLY A 46 3.55 7.72 -16.00
C GLY A 46 2.48 6.88 -15.31
N GLY A 47 2.87 6.09 -14.30
CA GLY A 47 1.94 5.29 -13.51
C GLY A 47 1.42 6.01 -12.27
N ALA A 48 0.36 5.44 -11.69
CA ALA A 48 -0.13 5.74 -10.35
C ALA A 48 0.19 4.57 -9.40
N VAL A 49 0.28 4.83 -8.10
CA VAL A 49 0.67 3.80 -7.12
C VAL A 49 -0.35 3.68 -5.99
N ILE A 50 -0.87 2.48 -5.78
CA ILE A 50 -1.60 2.10 -4.56
C ILE A 50 -0.64 1.34 -3.65
N CYS A 51 -0.14 1.99 -2.61
CA CYS A 51 0.66 1.35 -1.57
C CYS A 51 -0.23 0.58 -0.60
N ALA A 52 0.15 -0.67 -0.33
CA ALA A 52 -0.51 -1.51 0.66
C ALA A 52 0.50 -2.11 1.64
N SER A 53 0.28 -1.91 2.93
CA SER A 53 1.14 -2.46 3.99
C SER A 53 0.33 -2.88 5.20
N HIS A 54 0.97 -3.63 6.09
CA HIS A 54 0.49 -3.82 7.44
C HIS A 54 1.33 -2.98 8.41
N LEU A 55 0.75 -2.69 9.57
CA LEU A 55 1.46 -2.10 10.71
C LEU A 55 1.09 -2.87 11.98
N GLY A 56 2.09 -3.36 12.71
CA GLY A 56 1.87 -4.11 13.94
C GLY A 56 1.01 -5.37 13.77
N ARG A 57 0.24 -5.69 14.81
CA ARG A 57 -0.60 -6.90 14.89
C ARG A 57 -1.97 -6.58 15.49
N PRO A 58 -2.84 -5.89 14.74
CA PRO A 58 -4.16 -5.47 15.22
C PRO A 58 -5.21 -6.61 15.27
N LYS A 59 -4.87 -7.82 14.80
CA LYS A 59 -5.72 -9.03 14.85
C LYS A 59 -7.10 -8.88 14.18
N GLY A 60 -7.16 -8.19 13.03
CA GLY A 60 -8.41 -8.05 12.28
C GLY A 60 -9.39 -7.06 12.90
N GLN A 61 -8.88 -6.08 13.65
CA GLN A 61 -9.67 -5.03 14.28
C GLN A 61 -9.01 -3.69 14.03
N VAL A 62 -9.79 -2.62 14.03
CA VAL A 62 -9.25 -1.26 13.96
C VAL A 62 -8.58 -0.92 15.30
N VAL A 63 -7.34 -0.46 15.23
CA VAL A 63 -6.56 0.02 16.38
C VAL A 63 -5.98 1.37 16.02
N GLU A 64 -6.41 2.43 16.70
CA GLU A 64 -6.10 3.82 16.32
C GLU A 64 -4.59 4.12 16.32
N GLU A 65 -3.82 3.49 17.21
CA GLU A 65 -2.36 3.63 17.26
C GLU A 65 -1.63 2.93 16.11
N LEU A 66 -2.33 2.13 15.30
CA LEU A 66 -1.79 1.37 14.16
C LEU A 66 -2.37 1.83 12.82
N ARG A 67 -2.93 3.04 12.77
CA ARG A 67 -3.39 3.73 11.55
C ARG A 67 -2.21 4.09 10.63
N MET A 68 -2.47 4.13 9.32
CA MET A 68 -1.47 4.47 8.32
C MET A 68 -1.25 5.98 8.10
N ALA A 69 -2.10 6.85 8.65
CA ALA A 69 -1.98 8.30 8.42
C ALA A 69 -0.58 8.89 8.73
N PRO A 70 0.08 8.54 9.87
CA PRO A 70 1.44 9.03 10.13
C PRO A 70 2.48 8.53 9.10
N VAL A 71 2.26 7.34 8.54
CA VAL A 71 3.11 6.77 7.49
C VAL A 71 2.87 7.50 6.16
N ALA A 72 1.62 7.85 5.84
CA ALA A 72 1.29 8.64 4.65
C ALA A 72 1.94 10.02 4.70
N GLU A 73 1.85 10.73 5.83
CA GLU A 73 2.48 12.04 6.04
C GLU A 73 4.01 11.97 5.87
N HIS A 74 4.64 10.93 6.43
CA HIS A 74 6.08 10.74 6.27
C HIS A 74 6.45 10.39 4.83
N LEU A 75 5.68 9.53 4.17
CA LEU A 75 5.88 9.18 2.76
C LEU A 75 5.77 10.42 1.86
N GLN A 76 4.79 11.30 2.12
CA GLN A 76 4.66 12.58 1.43
C GLN A 76 5.93 13.43 1.57
N SER A 77 6.52 13.50 2.77
CA SER A 77 7.75 14.28 2.99
C SER A 77 8.96 13.73 2.22
N LEU A 78 9.01 12.42 1.98
CA LEU A 78 10.10 11.76 1.25
C LEU A 78 9.96 11.90 -0.26
N LEU A 79 8.72 11.81 -0.77
CA LEU A 79 8.45 11.92 -2.21
C LEU A 79 8.40 13.39 -2.69
N GLY A 80 8.12 14.32 -1.77
CA GLY A 80 8.02 15.75 -2.03
C GLY A 80 6.77 16.14 -2.82
N ASP A 81 6.64 17.44 -3.10
CA ASP A 81 5.42 18.02 -3.70
C ASP A 81 5.12 17.56 -5.12
N LYS A 82 6.09 16.91 -5.79
CA LYS A 82 5.91 16.36 -7.15
C LYS A 82 4.94 15.18 -7.17
N HIS A 83 4.84 14.43 -6.08
CA HIS A 83 4.06 13.20 -5.99
C HIS A 83 3.12 13.27 -4.78
N PRO A 84 1.88 13.71 -4.98
CA PRO A 84 0.88 13.75 -3.92
C PRO A 84 0.64 12.37 -3.32
N VAL A 85 0.54 12.30 -1.98
CA VAL A 85 0.22 11.09 -1.23
C VAL A 85 -1.13 11.27 -0.55
N LEU A 86 -2.10 10.47 -0.99
CA LEU A 86 -3.42 10.32 -0.38
C LEU A 86 -3.40 9.17 0.63
N CYS A 87 -4.24 9.24 1.65
CA CYS A 87 -4.44 8.16 2.61
C CYS A 87 -5.93 7.76 2.61
N ALA A 88 -6.21 6.49 2.33
CA ALA A 88 -7.56 5.94 2.45
C ALA A 88 -7.95 5.80 3.93
N GLN A 89 -9.26 5.81 4.22
CA GLN A 89 -9.80 5.56 5.56
C GLN A 89 -10.10 4.08 5.80
N SER A 90 -10.18 3.29 4.73
CA SER A 90 -10.35 1.84 4.77
C SER A 90 -9.33 1.09 3.89
N VAL A 91 -9.34 -0.24 4.00
CA VAL A 91 -8.47 -1.13 3.22
C VAL A 91 -9.01 -1.34 1.81
N CYS A 92 -10.32 -1.61 1.70
CA CYS A 92 -11.00 -1.88 0.43
C CYS A 92 -12.50 -1.57 0.49
N GLY A 93 -12.88 -0.57 1.30
CA GLY A 93 -14.24 -0.02 1.34
C GLY A 93 -14.47 0.98 0.21
N ASP A 94 -15.68 1.53 0.16
CA ASP A 94 -16.10 2.45 -0.91
C ASP A 94 -15.20 3.69 -1.02
N ASP A 95 -14.65 4.19 0.10
CA ASP A 95 -13.70 5.32 0.10
C ASP A 95 -12.37 4.96 -0.59
N ALA A 96 -11.84 3.76 -0.32
CA ALA A 96 -10.59 3.30 -0.91
C ALA A 96 -10.77 3.02 -2.41
N ALA A 97 -11.88 2.41 -2.79
CA ALA A 97 -12.21 2.14 -4.19
C ALA A 97 -12.41 3.44 -4.98
N ALA A 98 -13.14 4.40 -4.43
CA ALA A 98 -13.34 5.70 -5.08
C ALA A 98 -12.02 6.50 -5.18
N ALA A 99 -11.18 6.47 -4.15
CA ALA A 99 -9.87 7.10 -4.19
C ALA A 99 -8.94 6.43 -5.21
N ALA A 100 -9.00 5.11 -5.34
CA ALA A 100 -8.23 4.37 -6.34
C ALA A 100 -8.69 4.68 -7.77
N GLU A 101 -10.01 4.77 -8.00
CA GLU A 101 -10.59 5.14 -9.30
C GLU A 101 -10.24 6.56 -9.72
N ALA A 102 -10.17 7.49 -8.75
CA ALA A 102 -9.83 8.89 -9.00
C ALA A 102 -8.31 9.17 -9.03
N LEU A 103 -7.46 8.17 -8.77
CA LEU A 103 -6.03 8.35 -8.62
C LEU A 103 -5.36 8.71 -9.96
N GLU A 104 -4.67 9.84 -10.01
CA GLU A 104 -4.03 10.31 -11.23
C GLU A 104 -2.60 9.79 -11.39
N ALA A 105 -2.08 9.81 -12.62
CA ALA A 105 -0.69 9.45 -12.90
C ALA A 105 0.27 10.36 -12.11
N GLY A 106 1.26 9.77 -11.46
CA GLY A 106 2.20 10.49 -10.59
C GLY A 106 1.74 10.65 -9.14
N GLU A 107 0.52 10.20 -8.79
CA GLU A 107 0.01 10.20 -7.43
C GLU A 107 0.15 8.83 -6.73
N VAL A 108 0.12 8.88 -5.40
CA VAL A 108 0.17 7.70 -4.53
C VAL A 108 -1.06 7.68 -3.63
N LEU A 109 -1.73 6.53 -3.55
CA LEU A 109 -2.71 6.21 -2.52
C LEU A 109 -2.11 5.21 -1.54
N LEU A 110 -2.00 5.57 -0.26
CA LEU A 110 -1.72 4.61 0.82
C LEU A 110 -3.05 4.08 1.37
N LEU A 111 -3.29 2.78 1.21
CA LEU A 111 -4.43 2.12 1.85
C LEU A 111 -4.24 2.06 3.37
N GLU A 112 -5.35 1.91 4.09
CA GLU A 112 -5.30 1.66 5.53
C GLU A 112 -4.60 0.32 5.83
N ASN A 113 -4.23 0.12 7.10
CA ASN A 113 -3.55 -1.08 7.58
C ASN A 113 -4.29 -2.37 7.18
N LEU A 114 -3.68 -3.14 6.27
CA LEU A 114 -4.24 -4.39 5.74
C LEU A 114 -4.69 -5.37 6.82
N ARG A 115 -4.03 -5.38 7.99
CA ARG A 115 -4.36 -6.28 9.10
C ARG A 115 -5.57 -5.84 9.93
N PHE A 116 -6.18 -4.70 9.63
CA PHE A 116 -7.52 -4.38 10.13
C PHE A 116 -8.57 -5.30 9.54
N GLU A 117 -8.33 -5.85 8.34
CA GLU A 117 -9.17 -6.89 7.77
C GLU A 117 -8.75 -8.26 8.30
N ALA A 118 -9.66 -8.97 8.97
CA ALA A 118 -9.40 -10.35 9.43
C ALA A 118 -9.04 -11.28 8.26
N GLY A 119 -9.61 -11.03 7.07
CA GLY A 119 -9.37 -11.77 5.84
C GLY A 119 -7.93 -11.69 5.33
N GLU A 120 -7.14 -10.67 5.71
CA GLU A 120 -5.75 -10.51 5.25
C GLU A 120 -4.90 -11.71 5.64
N THR A 121 -4.87 -12.05 6.95
CA THR A 121 -4.06 -13.17 7.44
C THR A 121 -4.63 -14.54 7.11
N ALA A 122 -5.92 -14.59 6.73
CA ALA A 122 -6.61 -15.81 6.31
C ALA A 122 -6.49 -16.10 4.81
N ASN A 123 -5.85 -15.20 4.03
CA ASN A 123 -5.84 -15.26 2.57
C ASN A 123 -7.25 -15.36 1.98
N ASP A 124 -8.16 -14.53 2.49
CA ASP A 124 -9.55 -14.51 2.03
C ASP A 124 -9.61 -14.12 0.53
N PRO A 125 -10.15 -14.99 -0.34
CA PRO A 125 -10.27 -14.70 -1.77
C PRO A 125 -11.14 -13.46 -2.07
N GLN A 126 -12.13 -13.15 -1.22
CA GLN A 126 -12.97 -11.97 -1.43
C GLN A 126 -12.19 -10.68 -1.17
N LEU A 127 -11.36 -10.66 -0.13
CA LEU A 127 -10.48 -9.53 0.14
C LEU A 127 -9.44 -9.37 -0.98
N ALA A 128 -8.82 -10.47 -1.41
CA ALA A 128 -7.87 -10.45 -2.52
C ALA A 128 -8.50 -9.91 -3.81
N ALA A 129 -9.72 -10.33 -4.14
CA ALA A 129 -10.43 -9.85 -5.33
C ALA A 129 -10.76 -8.35 -5.25
N LYS A 130 -11.18 -7.85 -4.07
CA LYS A 130 -11.42 -6.42 -3.87
C LYS A 130 -10.14 -5.59 -4.02
N LEU A 131 -9.03 -6.06 -3.44
CA LEU A 131 -7.73 -5.38 -3.56
C LEU A 131 -7.21 -5.38 -5.01
N ALA A 132 -7.31 -6.52 -5.70
CA ALA A 132 -6.89 -6.66 -7.10
C ALA A 132 -7.72 -5.77 -8.04
N ALA A 133 -9.02 -5.61 -7.78
CA ALA A 133 -9.90 -4.79 -8.61
C ALA A 133 -9.56 -3.29 -8.63
N MET A 134 -8.74 -2.80 -7.69
CA MET A 134 -8.35 -1.38 -7.61
C MET A 134 -7.14 -1.03 -8.48
N ALA A 135 -6.47 -1.99 -9.12
CA ALA A 135 -5.24 -1.76 -9.87
C ALA A 135 -5.14 -2.60 -11.14
N ASP A 136 -4.30 -2.16 -12.09
CA ASP A 136 -4.00 -2.89 -13.33
C ASP A 136 -2.93 -3.97 -13.13
N VAL A 137 -2.00 -3.74 -12.21
CA VAL A 137 -0.79 -4.55 -12.05
C VAL A 137 -0.39 -4.68 -10.59
N PHE A 138 0.13 -5.85 -10.23
CA PHE A 138 0.67 -6.12 -8.91
C PHE A 138 2.20 -6.04 -8.90
N VAL A 139 2.76 -5.37 -7.89
CA VAL A 139 4.20 -5.29 -7.60
C VAL A 139 4.45 -5.73 -6.16
N GLN A 140 5.28 -6.75 -5.98
CA GLN A 140 5.71 -7.22 -4.66
C GLN A 140 7.05 -6.58 -4.28
N ASP A 141 7.04 -5.67 -3.30
CA ASP A 141 8.24 -5.02 -2.75
C ASP A 141 8.34 -5.18 -1.22
N ALA A 142 7.69 -6.22 -0.69
CA ALA A 142 7.69 -6.55 0.74
C ALA A 142 8.28 -7.96 0.98
N PHE A 143 9.57 -8.15 0.66
CA PHE A 143 10.26 -9.44 0.81
C PHE A 143 10.13 -10.02 2.23
N GLY A 144 10.17 -9.16 3.27
CA GLY A 144 9.97 -9.58 4.66
C GLY A 144 8.63 -10.27 4.95
N THR A 145 7.64 -10.18 4.04
CA THR A 145 6.31 -10.77 4.19
C THR A 145 5.97 -11.84 3.15
N CYS A 146 6.78 -12.01 2.10
CA CYS A 146 6.47 -12.94 1.00
C CYS A 146 6.44 -14.42 1.44
N HIS A 147 7.05 -14.76 2.59
CA HIS A 147 7.01 -16.10 3.17
C HIS A 147 5.64 -16.48 3.75
N ARG A 148 4.66 -15.57 3.76
CA ARG A 148 3.31 -15.80 4.27
C ARG A 148 2.30 -15.73 3.12
N ALA A 149 1.40 -16.69 3.08
CA ALA A 149 0.26 -16.68 2.18
C ALA A 149 -0.86 -15.83 2.80
N HIS A 150 -0.83 -14.52 2.56
CA HIS A 150 -1.90 -13.59 2.92
C HIS A 150 -2.63 -13.11 1.67
N ALA A 151 -3.79 -12.47 1.85
CA ALA A 151 -4.57 -11.92 0.74
C ALA A 151 -3.71 -10.95 -0.10
N SER A 152 -3.01 -10.03 0.56
CA SER A 152 -2.17 -9.03 -0.10
C SER A 152 -0.83 -9.53 -0.67
N THR A 153 -0.36 -10.73 -0.30
CA THR A 153 0.96 -11.25 -0.71
C THR A 153 0.88 -12.48 -1.61
N ALA A 154 -0.20 -13.24 -1.56
CA ALA A 154 -0.42 -14.46 -2.33
C ALA A 154 -1.78 -14.48 -3.04
N GLY A 155 -2.83 -13.91 -2.44
CA GLY A 155 -4.17 -13.84 -3.03
C GLY A 155 -4.23 -12.93 -4.25
N VAL A 156 -3.86 -11.66 -4.10
CA VAL A 156 -3.84 -10.66 -5.19
C VAL A 156 -3.00 -11.13 -6.41
N PRO A 157 -1.73 -11.57 -6.26
CA PRO A 157 -0.94 -12.00 -7.42
C PRO A 157 -1.43 -13.29 -8.11
N ALA A 158 -2.42 -13.99 -7.55
CA ALA A 158 -3.00 -15.18 -8.16
C ALA A 158 -4.23 -14.89 -9.03
N LEU A 159 -4.64 -13.62 -9.13
CA LEU A 159 -5.76 -13.12 -9.94
C LEU A 159 -5.22 -12.44 -11.22
#